data_AF-A0A2E7SFR0-F1
#
_entry.id   AF-A0A2E7SFR0-F1
#
_cell.length_a   1.000
_cell.length_b   1.000
_cell.length_c   1.000
_cell.angle_alpha   90.00
_cell.angle_beta   90.00
_cell.angle_gamma   90.00
#
_symmetry.space_group_name_H-M   'P 1'
#
loop_
_entity.id
_entity.type
_entity.pdbx_description
1 polymer ?
#
loop_
_entity_poly.entity_id
_entity_poly.type
_entity_poly.pdbx_seq_one_letter_code
_entity_poly.pdbx_strand_id
1 'polypeptide(L)' 'NKLAELCEVMEVHPLTLLTLAYAGDDLQQVDQLLAQVRQELETVAKKSDTP' A
#
# COMPACT_ATOMS: atom_id res chain seq x y z
N ASN A 1 -0.49 -15.43 -9.40
CA ASN A 1 -0.71 -14.01 -9.01
C ASN A 1 0.68 -13.40 -8.97
N LYS A 2 1.24 -12.97 -10.10
CA LYS A 2 2.71 -12.85 -10.30
C LYS A 2 3.40 -11.91 -9.30
N LEU A 3 2.68 -10.88 -8.81
CA LEU A 3 3.17 -9.98 -7.77
C LEU A 3 3.34 -10.71 -6.42
N ALA A 4 2.39 -11.57 -6.05
CA ALA A 4 2.47 -12.35 -4.82
C ALA A 4 3.64 -13.35 -4.87
N GLU A 5 3.84 -14.01 -6.01
CA GLU A 5 4.99 -14.92 -6.23
C GLU A 5 6.33 -14.17 -6.13
N LEU A 6 6.42 -12.94 -6.67
CA LEU A 6 7.61 -12.11 -6.55
C LEU A 6 7.87 -11.66 -5.10
N CYS A 7 6.82 -11.28 -4.38
CA CYS A 7 6.90 -10.87 -2.98
C CYS A 7 7.32 -12.03 -2.06
N GLU A 8 6.87 -13.24 -2.38
CA GLU A 8 7.23 -14.47 -1.67
C GLU A 8 8.72 -14.79 -1.85
N VAL A 9 9.27 -14.62 -3.05
CA VAL A 9 10.72 -14.80 -3.32
C VAL A 9 11.58 -13.73 -2.65
N MET A 10 11.06 -12.51 -2.52
CA MET A 10 11.77 -11.41 -1.87
C MET A 10 11.54 -11.36 -0.35
N GLU A 11 10.71 -12.24 0.20
CA GLU A 11 10.28 -12.25 1.62
C GLU A 11 9.73 -10.91 2.12
N VAL A 12 9.11 -10.14 1.22
CA VAL A 12 8.52 -8.82 1.54
C VAL A 12 7.01 -8.88 1.42
N HIS A 13 6.33 -8.05 2.22
CA HIS A 13 4.88 -7.89 2.06
C HIS A 13 4.58 -7.21 0.72
N PRO A 14 3.52 -7.60 -0.02
CA PRO A 14 3.18 -6.96 -1.30
C PRO A 14 2.97 -5.45 -1.19
N LEU A 15 2.46 -4.99 -0.04
CA LEU A 15 2.32 -3.56 0.24
C LEU A 15 3.69 -2.87 0.33
N THR A 16 4.71 -3.53 0.89
CA THR A 16 6.08 -3.00 0.98
C THR A 16 6.69 -2.83 -0.40
N LEU A 17 6.52 -3.83 -1.29
CA LEU A 17 7.01 -3.74 -2.66
C LEU A 17 6.28 -2.64 -3.45
N LEU A 18 4.97 -2.50 -3.26
CA LEU A 18 4.20 -1.41 -3.87
C LEU A 18 4.65 -0.05 -3.35
N THR A 19 4.86 0.10 -2.05
CA THR A 19 5.39 1.34 -1.46
C THR A 19 6.73 1.74 -2.09
N LEU A 20 7.66 0.78 -2.27
CA LEU A 20 8.92 1.03 -2.98
C LEU A 20 8.70 1.40 -4.46
N ALA A 21 7.75 0.77 -5.14
CA ALA A 21 7.45 1.07 -6.54
C ALA A 21 6.83 2.47 -6.74
N TYR A 22 6.12 3.01 -5.75
CA TYR A 22 5.44 4.31 -5.84
C TYR A 22 6.22 5.47 -5.22
N ALA A 23 6.94 5.25 -4.11
CA ALA A 23 7.66 6.30 -3.38
C ALA A 23 9.19 6.17 -3.48
N GLY A 24 9.71 5.07 -4.04
CA GLY A 24 11.13 4.79 -4.09
C GLY A 24 11.72 4.63 -2.69
N ASP A 25 12.90 5.20 -2.48
CA ASP A 25 13.70 5.02 -1.26
C ASP A 25 13.53 6.19 -0.26
N ASP A 26 12.68 7.17 -0.59
CA ASP A 26 12.44 8.35 0.25
C ASP A 26 11.40 8.03 1.34
N LEU A 27 11.90 7.81 2.56
CA LEU A 27 11.08 7.49 3.73
C LEU A 27 10.01 8.55 4.02
N GLN A 28 10.26 9.84 3.73
CA GLN A 28 9.27 10.89 3.98
C GLN A 28 8.10 10.79 3.00
N GLN A 29 8.39 10.50 1.72
CA GLN A 29 7.35 10.26 0.72
C GLN A 29 6.58 8.97 1.00
N VAL A 30 7.26 7.93 1.50
CA VAL A 30 6.63 6.69 1.97
C VAL A 30 5.61 6.97 3.07
N ASP A 31 6.00 7.73 4.10
CA ASP A 31 5.11 8.06 5.22
C ASP A 31 3.88 8.85 4.77
N GLN A 32 4.06 9.80 3.85
CA GLN A 32 2.95 10.57 3.28
C GLN A 32 1.99 9.68 2.47
N LEU A 33 2.54 8.79 1.65
CA LEU A 33 1.76 7.85 0.84
C LEU A 33 0.93 6.90 1.73
N LEU A 34 1.54 6.35 2.78
CA LEU A 34 0.84 5.47 3.72
C LEU A 34 -0.27 6.20 4.47
N ALA A 35 -0.06 7.46 4.84
CA ALA A 35 -1.09 8.29 5.46
C ALA A 35 -2.28 8.54 4.51
N GLN A 36 -2.02 8.81 3.23
CA GLN A 36 -3.06 8.98 2.21
C GLN A 36 -3.86 7.69 2.00
N VAL A 37 -3.18 6.55 1.81
CA VAL A 37 -3.83 5.24 1.64
C VAL A 37 -4.73 4.91 2.83
N ARG A 38 -4.31 5.23 4.05
CA ARG A 38 -5.15 5.02 5.25
C ARG A 38 -6.44 5.84 5.19
N GLN A 39 -6.37 7.12 4.81
CA GLN A 39 -7.56 7.97 4.67
C GLN A 39 -8.49 7.48 3.56
N GLU A 40 -7.93 7.02 2.45
CA GLU A 40 -8.71 6.46 1.34
C GLU A 40 -9.43 5.17 1.77
N LEU A 41 -8.74 4.26 2.46
CA LEU A 41 -9.34 3.04 3.00
C LEU A 41 -10.47 3.35 3.99
N GLU A 42 -10.28 4.29 4.90
CA GLU A 42 -11.34 4.74 5.82
C GLU A 42 -12.53 5.34 5.07
N THR A 43 -12.28 6.07 3.97
CA THR A 43 -13.33 6.66 3.14
C THR A 43 -14.11 5.61 2.35
N VAL A 44 -13.41 4.63 1.77
CA VAL A 44 -14.02 3.51 1.04
C VAL A 44 -14.81 2.62 1.99
N ALA A 45 -14.28 2.31 3.17
CA ALA A 45 -14.97 1.54 4.21
C ALA A 45 -16.27 2.22 4.66
N LYS A 46 -16.23 3.54 4.92
CA LYS A 46 -17.43 4.32 5.26
C LYS A 46 -18.46 4.35 4.14
N LYS A 47 -18.02 4.39 2.88
CA LYS A 47 -18.92 4.33 1.71
C LYS A 47 -19.58 2.96 1.56
N SER A 48 -18.89 1.87 1.90
CA SER A 48 -19.48 0.53 1.90
C SER A 48 -20.47 0.28 3.05
N ASP A 49 -20.41 1.07 4.12
CA ASP A 49 -21.35 1.02 5.25
C ASP A 49 -22.63 1.85 5.04
N THR A 50 -22.75 2.55 3.91
CA THR A 50 -23.99 3.28 3.55
C THR A 50 -24.83 2.37 2.64
N PRO A 51 -26.02 1.90 3.08
CA PRO A 51 -26.88 1.00 2.30
C PRO A 51 -27.55 1.68 1.10
#